data_AF-A0A4P6MGG3-F1
#
_entry.id   AF-A0A4P6MGG3-F1
#
_cell.length_a   1.000
_cell.length_b   1.000
_cell.length_c   1.000
_cell.angle_alpha   90.00
_cell.angle_beta   90.00
_cell.angle_gamma   90.00
#
_symmetry.space_group_name_H-M   'P 1'
#
loop_
_entity.id
_entity.type
_entity.pdbx_description
1 polymer ?
#
loop_
_entity_poly.entity_id
_entity_poly.type
_entity_poly.pdbx_seq_one_letter_code
_entity_poly.pdbx_strand_id
1 'polypeptide(L)'
;MSQSSTEAVSETLRLALQQSIARIITSEADWDRLHTISTEAAKRIDDEMEAYKSDYPSRLAAARQMILREYAGRSLDMPTPSWVLKAKELPSPEKLDHMADGRVRHDHGRRLRVIRQDEVDQLREMRRDLKIRAEVERETRAAQSPEHRRGDAREAFQTTQMRITQSRKR
;
A
#
# COMPACT_ATOMS: atom_id res chain seq x y z
N MET A 1 19.93 -14.50 -10.50
CA MET A 1 18.80 -13.98 -9.72
C MET A 1 17.96 -13.13 -10.67
N SER A 2 16.96 -13.71 -11.32
CA SER A 2 16.06 -12.93 -12.20
C SER A 2 15.11 -12.16 -11.28
N GLN A 3 15.24 -10.84 -11.20
CA GLN A 3 14.24 -10.00 -10.56
C GLN A 3 12.91 -10.29 -11.24
N SER A 4 11.94 -10.79 -10.49
CA SER A 4 10.60 -11.06 -11.04
C SER A 4 10.11 -9.77 -11.69
N SER A 5 9.57 -9.83 -12.91
CA SER A 5 9.02 -8.65 -13.61
C SER A 5 8.07 -7.84 -12.74
N THR A 6 7.37 -8.51 -11.83
CA THR A 6 6.48 -7.89 -10.84
C THR A 6 7.21 -7.03 -9.80
N GLU A 7 8.40 -7.44 -9.36
CA GLU A 7 9.23 -6.66 -8.42
C GLU A 7 9.78 -5.40 -9.09
N ALA A 8 10.28 -5.53 -10.32
CA ALA A 8 10.76 -4.39 -11.09
C ALA A 8 9.65 -3.36 -11.35
N VAL A 9 8.43 -3.82 -11.63
CA VAL A 9 7.26 -2.93 -11.77
C VAL A 9 6.90 -2.26 -10.45
N SER A 10 6.92 -2.99 -9.34
CA SER A 10 6.63 -2.41 -8.01
C SER A 10 7.65 -1.34 -7.62
N GLU A 11 8.92 -1.56 -7.92
CA GLU A 11 10.01 -0.65 -7.60
C GLU A 11 9.95 0.63 -8.45
N THR A 12 9.68 0.48 -9.74
CA THR A 12 9.50 1.65 -10.62
C THR A 12 8.28 2.48 -10.22
N LEU A 13 7.17 1.83 -9.82
CA LEU A 13 6.00 2.52 -9.29
C LEU A 13 6.32 3.29 -8.00
N ARG A 14 7.05 2.67 -7.06
CA ARG A 14 7.48 3.29 -5.80
C ARG A 14 8.32 4.53 -6.06
N LEU A 15 9.35 4.43 -6.90
CA LEU A 15 10.21 5.55 -7.28
C LEU A 15 9.43 6.67 -7.98
N ALA A 16 8.53 6.32 -8.90
CA ALA A 16 7.68 7.30 -9.58
C ALA A 16 6.76 8.04 -8.60
N LEU A 17 6.20 7.35 -7.60
CA LEU A 17 5.41 7.97 -6.55
C LEU A 17 6.24 8.93 -5.71
N GLN A 18 7.41 8.51 -5.24
CA GLN A 18 8.31 9.37 -4.46
C GLN A 18 8.71 10.63 -5.24
N GLN A 19 9.10 10.49 -6.51
CA GLN A 19 9.40 11.64 -7.37
C GLN A 19 8.19 12.54 -7.58
N SER A 20 6.99 11.97 -7.73
CA SER A 20 5.77 12.76 -7.89
C SER A 20 5.42 13.54 -6.63
N ILE A 21 5.60 12.95 -5.45
CA ILE A 21 5.33 13.58 -4.15
C ILE A 21 6.35 14.69 -3.89
N ALA A 22 7.64 14.42 -4.11
CA ALA A 22 8.73 15.39 -3.96
C ALA A 22 8.51 16.68 -4.75
N ARG A 23 7.81 16.63 -5.90
CA ARG A 23 7.49 17.82 -6.71
C ARG A 23 6.34 18.67 -6.14
N ILE A 24 5.51 18.10 -5.26
CA ILE A 24 4.29 18.74 -4.75
C ILE A 24 4.43 19.11 -3.28
N ILE A 25 5.40 18.54 -2.56
CA ILE A 25 5.72 18.91 -1.19
C ILE A 25 6.12 20.39 -1.12
N THR A 26 5.51 21.11 -0.19
CA THR A 26 5.80 22.52 0.10
C THR A 26 6.24 22.75 1.54
N SER A 27 6.01 21.79 2.45
CA SER A 27 6.31 21.92 3.88
C SER A 27 7.38 20.93 4.34
N GLU A 28 8.14 21.31 5.37
CA GLU A 28 9.14 20.45 6.03
C GLU A 28 8.48 19.21 6.67
N ALA A 29 7.31 19.39 7.30
CA ALA A 29 6.56 18.29 7.89
C ALA A 29 6.14 17.21 6.86
N ASP A 30 5.86 17.61 5.62
CA ASP A 30 5.57 16.65 4.55
C ASP A 30 6.84 15.90 4.10
N TRP A 31 8.00 16.57 4.07
CA TRP A 31 9.28 15.90 3.84
C TRP A 31 9.57 14.87 4.93
N ASP A 32 9.38 15.24 6.20
CA ASP A 32 9.55 14.34 7.34
C ASP A 32 8.62 13.12 7.25
N ARG A 33 7.36 13.32 6.85
CA ARG A 33 6.41 12.23 6.62
C ARG A 33 6.87 11.29 5.51
N LEU A 34 7.34 11.82 4.37
CA LEU A 34 7.89 11.02 3.28
C LEU A 34 9.10 10.19 3.72
N HIS A 35 10.02 10.82 4.47
CA HIS A 35 11.20 10.14 5.01
C HIS A 35 10.82 9.07 6.03
N THR A 36 9.84 9.34 6.91
CA THR A 36 9.34 8.38 7.88
C THR A 36 8.77 7.13 7.18
N ILE A 37 7.90 7.31 6.17
CA ILE A 37 7.33 6.18 5.41
C ILE A 37 8.42 5.29 4.81
N SER A 38 9.41 5.90 4.14
CA SER A 38 10.50 5.16 3.48
C SER A 38 11.47 4.50 4.47
N THR A 39 11.80 5.16 5.57
CA THR A 39 12.70 4.62 6.60
C THR A 39 12.04 3.48 7.39
N GLU A 40 10.75 3.59 7.71
CA GLU A 40 9.98 2.52 8.35
C GLU A 40 9.88 1.28 7.44
N ALA A 41 9.59 1.48 6.14
CA ALA A 41 9.55 0.39 5.18
C ALA A 41 10.91 -0.31 5.04
N ALA A 42 12.00 0.47 4.95
CA ALA A 42 13.36 -0.07 4.89
C ALA A 42 13.69 -0.89 6.15
N LYS A 43 13.39 -0.34 7.34
CA LYS A 43 13.59 -1.05 8.61
C LYS A 43 12.82 -2.36 8.66
N ARG A 44 11.54 -2.36 8.27
CA ARG A 44 10.71 -3.59 8.23
C ARG A 44 11.28 -4.64 7.27
N ILE A 45 11.85 -4.21 6.14
CA ILE A 45 12.53 -5.12 5.20
C ILE A 45 13.77 -5.71 5.86
N ASP A 46 14.62 -4.89 6.48
CA ASP A 46 15.84 -5.34 7.15
C ASP A 46 15.52 -6.31 8.29
N ASP A 47 14.53 -5.98 9.12
CA ASP A 47 14.03 -6.83 10.20
C ASP A 47 13.53 -8.19 9.67
N GLU A 48 12.77 -8.23 8.57
CA GLU A 48 12.33 -9.50 7.95
C GLU A 48 13.50 -10.25 7.31
N MET A 49 14.50 -9.56 6.76
CA MET A 49 15.70 -10.20 6.20
C MET A 49 16.57 -10.84 7.30
N GLU A 50 16.69 -10.18 8.45
CA GLU A 50 17.38 -10.72 9.62
C GLU A 50 16.61 -11.89 10.24
N ALA A 51 15.31 -11.72 10.49
CA ALA A 51 14.45 -12.77 11.00
C ALA A 51 14.38 -13.98 10.06
N TYR A 52 14.39 -13.74 8.74
CA TYR A 52 14.45 -14.82 7.77
C TYR A 52 15.74 -15.64 7.91
N LYS A 53 16.89 -14.99 8.08
CA LYS A 53 18.18 -15.68 8.25
C LYS A 53 18.25 -16.45 9.56
N SER A 54 17.81 -15.86 10.68
CA SER A 54 17.84 -16.51 11.99
C SER A 54 16.87 -17.70 12.05
N ASP A 55 15.67 -17.52 11.51
CA ASP A 55 14.58 -18.48 11.67
C ASP A 55 14.50 -19.48 10.51
N TYR A 56 15.36 -19.37 9.50
CA TYR A 56 15.31 -20.24 8.31
C TYR A 56 15.22 -21.73 8.67
N PRO A 57 16.03 -22.29 9.60
CA PRO A 57 15.96 -23.71 9.94
C PRO A 57 14.63 -24.11 10.57
N SER A 58 14.07 -23.25 11.43
CA SER A 58 12.78 -23.53 12.09
C SER A 58 11.62 -23.43 11.11
N ARG A 59 11.66 -22.44 10.20
CA ARG A 59 10.69 -22.29 9.09
C ARG A 59 10.73 -23.48 8.15
N LEU A 60 11.93 -24.01 7.83
CA LEU A 60 12.10 -25.21 7.01
C LEU A 60 11.50 -26.45 7.68
N ALA A 61 11.77 -26.66 8.97
CA ALA A 61 11.20 -27.77 9.73
C ALA A 61 9.68 -27.70 9.80
N ALA A 62 9.10 -26.52 10.02
CA ALA A 62 7.66 -26.30 10.01
C ALA A 62 7.06 -26.58 8.62
N ALA A 63 7.69 -26.11 7.55
CA ALA A 63 7.26 -26.36 6.17
C ALA A 63 7.27 -27.85 5.81
N ARG A 64 8.30 -28.60 6.22
CA ARG A 64 8.36 -30.07 6.07
C ARG A 64 7.15 -30.74 6.74
N GLN A 65 6.85 -30.38 7.98
CA GLN A 65 5.70 -30.94 8.70
C GLN A 65 4.37 -30.62 8.02
N MET A 66 4.20 -29.38 7.52
CA MET A 66 2.99 -29.00 6.78
C MET A 66 2.82 -29.82 5.50
N ILE A 67 3.88 -29.97 4.70
CA ILE A 67 3.83 -30.77 3.47
C ILE A 67 3.48 -32.22 3.80
N LEU A 68 4.12 -32.80 4.82
CA LEU A 68 3.79 -34.16 5.25
C LEU A 68 2.32 -34.30 5.69
N ARG A 69 1.75 -33.30 6.38
CA ARG A 69 0.32 -33.28 6.74
C ARG A 69 -0.59 -33.19 5.50
N GLU A 70 -0.24 -32.36 4.52
CA GLU A 70 -0.96 -32.21 3.25
C GLU A 70 -0.94 -33.53 2.45
N TYR A 71 0.21 -34.21 2.39
CA TYR A 71 0.35 -35.52 1.76
C TYR A 71 -0.40 -36.63 2.52
N ALA A 72 -0.41 -36.57 3.85
CA ALA A 72 -1.15 -37.49 4.69
C ALA A 72 -2.69 -37.32 4.59
N GLY A 73 -3.18 -36.32 3.84
CA GLY A 73 -4.56 -36.27 3.36
C GLY A 73 -5.64 -36.10 4.43
N ARG A 74 -5.28 -35.72 5.67
CA ARG A 74 -6.27 -35.48 6.73
C ARG A 74 -6.83 -34.06 6.63
N SER A 75 -7.62 -33.80 5.59
CA SER A 75 -8.61 -32.74 5.66
C SER A 75 -9.72 -33.20 6.61
N LEU A 76 -10.01 -32.43 7.66
CA LEU A 76 -11.12 -32.70 8.59
C LEU A 76 -12.48 -32.68 7.88
N ASP A 77 -12.59 -31.90 6.79
CA ASP A 77 -13.86 -31.68 6.08
C ASP A 77 -14.17 -32.74 5.02
N MET A 78 -13.16 -33.48 4.52
CA MET A 78 -13.34 -34.63 3.63
C MET A 78 -12.25 -35.67 3.87
N PRO A 79 -12.48 -36.69 4.72
CA PRO A 79 -11.51 -37.76 4.93
C PRO A 79 -11.30 -38.53 3.63
N THR A 80 -10.05 -38.63 3.19
CA THR A 80 -9.72 -39.40 1.98
C THR A 80 -9.93 -40.89 2.25
N PRO A 81 -10.69 -41.62 1.41
CA PRO A 81 -10.95 -43.04 1.66
C PRO A 81 -9.66 -43.87 1.69
N SER A 82 -9.63 -44.89 2.56
CA SER A 82 -8.44 -45.69 2.88
C SER A 82 -7.78 -46.40 1.69
N TRP A 83 -8.52 -46.63 0.60
CA TRP A 83 -8.00 -47.24 -0.63
C TRP A 83 -7.23 -46.25 -1.53
N VAL A 84 -7.49 -44.94 -1.44
CA VAL A 84 -6.75 -43.88 -2.15
C VAL A 84 -5.42 -43.58 -1.45
N LEU A 85 -5.36 -43.76 -0.13
CA LEU A 85 -4.16 -43.52 0.68
C LEU A 85 -2.99 -44.44 0.30
N LYS A 86 -3.25 -45.59 -0.32
CA LYS A 86 -2.20 -46.51 -0.80
C LYS A 86 -1.46 -45.99 -2.04
N ALA A 87 -1.97 -44.95 -2.72
CA ALA A 87 -1.42 -44.46 -4.00
C ALA A 87 -0.61 -43.16 -3.89
N LYS A 88 -0.66 -42.44 -2.77
CA LYS A 88 0.22 -41.28 -2.54
C LYS A 88 1.48 -41.75 -1.83
N GLU A 89 2.47 -42.18 -2.61
CA GLU A 89 3.82 -42.36 -2.11
C GLU A 89 4.27 -41.04 -1.46
N LEU A 90 4.75 -41.14 -0.21
CA LEU A 90 5.34 -40.01 0.48
C LEU A 90 6.49 -39.48 -0.38
N PRO A 91 6.65 -38.14 -0.50
CA PRO A 91 7.77 -37.59 -1.24
C PRO A 91 9.08 -38.08 -0.64
N SER A 92 10.05 -38.40 -1.49
CA SER A 92 11.41 -38.70 -1.04
C SER A 92 11.97 -37.56 -0.17
N PRO A 93 12.91 -37.82 0.75
CA PRO A 93 13.47 -36.78 1.61
C PRO A 93 13.99 -35.57 0.84
N GLU A 94 14.68 -35.80 -0.28
CA GLU A 94 15.19 -34.74 -1.16
C GLU A 94 14.06 -33.90 -1.79
N LYS A 95 12.98 -34.55 -2.23
CA LYS A 95 11.81 -33.86 -2.79
C LYS A 95 11.08 -33.05 -1.74
N LEU A 96 10.93 -33.61 -0.53
CA LEU A 96 10.33 -32.92 0.61
C LEU A 96 11.12 -31.66 0.97
N ASP A 97 12.45 -31.75 0.97
CA ASP A 97 13.34 -30.63 1.26
C ASP A 97 13.24 -29.53 0.21
N HIS A 98 13.22 -29.90 -1.06
CA HIS A 98 13.04 -28.94 -2.15
C HIS A 98 11.68 -28.21 -2.07
N MET A 99 10.61 -28.95 -1.76
CA MET A 99 9.28 -28.37 -1.57
C MET A 99 9.22 -27.45 -0.35
N ALA A 100 9.86 -27.86 0.76
CA ALA A 100 9.93 -27.06 1.98
C ALA A 100 10.69 -25.76 1.75
N ASP A 101 11.87 -25.82 1.12
CA ASP A 101 12.65 -24.64 0.76
C ASP A 101 11.87 -23.70 -0.17
N GLY A 102 11.23 -24.26 -1.22
CA GLY A 102 10.39 -23.49 -2.13
C GLY A 102 9.27 -22.75 -1.40
N ARG A 103 8.61 -23.39 -0.43
CA ARG A 103 7.55 -22.79 0.37
C ARG A 103 8.07 -21.70 1.31
N VAL A 104 9.20 -21.92 1.97
CA VAL A 104 9.85 -20.93 2.85
C VAL A 104 10.26 -19.69 2.06
N ARG A 105 10.89 -19.86 0.90
CA ARG A 105 11.26 -18.75 0.01
C ARG A 105 10.03 -18.00 -0.50
N HIS A 106 8.97 -18.72 -0.84
CA HIS A 106 7.73 -18.10 -1.30
C HIS A 106 7.06 -17.28 -0.19
N ASP A 107 6.97 -17.80 1.04
CA ASP A 107 6.39 -17.06 2.17
C ASP A 107 7.22 -15.81 2.49
N HIS A 108 8.54 -15.92 2.50
CA HIS A 108 9.43 -14.78 2.68
C HIS A 108 9.24 -13.72 1.58
N GLY A 109 9.22 -14.13 0.31
CA GLY A 109 8.94 -13.23 -0.80
C GLY A 109 7.56 -12.56 -0.70
N ARG A 110 6.55 -13.27 -0.18
CA ARG A 110 5.23 -12.70 0.09
C ARG A 110 5.29 -11.63 1.18
N ARG A 111 6.00 -11.87 2.29
CA ARG A 111 6.15 -10.89 3.39
C ARG A 111 6.83 -9.61 2.90
N LEU A 112 7.93 -9.73 2.16
CA LEU A 112 8.61 -8.58 1.56
C LEU A 112 7.68 -7.81 0.62
N ARG A 113 6.88 -8.52 -0.19
CA ARG A 113 5.89 -7.88 -1.08
C ARG A 113 4.82 -7.11 -0.31
N VAL A 114 4.33 -7.64 0.82
CA VAL A 114 3.35 -6.94 1.66
C VAL A 114 3.95 -5.65 2.22
N ILE A 115 5.19 -5.69 2.75
CA ILE A 115 5.84 -4.48 3.28
C ILE A 115 5.98 -3.40 2.19
N ARG A 116 6.39 -3.77 0.97
CA ARG A 116 6.49 -2.83 -0.15
C ARG A 116 5.13 -2.31 -0.62
N GLN A 117 4.10 -3.15 -0.58
CA GLN A 117 2.74 -2.72 -0.91
C GLN A 117 2.21 -1.71 0.11
N ASP A 118 2.45 -1.95 1.40
CA ASP A 118 2.11 -1.00 2.47
C ASP A 118 2.78 0.36 2.23
N GLU A 119 4.09 0.38 1.90
CA GLU A 119 4.81 1.62 1.57
C GLU A 119 4.15 2.36 0.41
N VAL A 120 3.85 1.66 -0.69
CA VAL A 120 3.19 2.24 -1.86
C VAL A 120 1.82 2.83 -1.51
N ASP A 121 1.04 2.15 -0.67
CA ASP A 121 -0.28 2.61 -0.28
C ASP A 121 -0.22 3.84 0.64
N GLN A 122 0.74 3.90 1.57
CA GLN A 122 1.02 5.09 2.37
C GLN A 122 1.45 6.28 1.50
N LEU A 123 2.32 6.06 0.50
CA LEU A 123 2.72 7.11 -0.45
C LEU A 123 1.52 7.61 -1.28
N ARG A 124 0.63 6.71 -1.72
CA ARG A 124 -0.59 7.08 -2.45
C ARG A 124 -1.55 7.90 -1.59
N GLU A 125 -1.69 7.55 -0.32
CA GLU A 125 -2.46 8.32 0.65
C GLU A 125 -1.87 9.72 0.84
N MET A 126 -0.57 9.82 1.12
CA MET A 126 0.12 11.10 1.25
C MET A 126 -0.03 11.98 0.00
N ARG A 127 0.08 11.39 -1.20
CA ARG A 127 -0.13 12.12 -2.46
C ARG A 127 -1.56 12.65 -2.60
N ARG A 128 -2.57 11.88 -2.17
CA ARG A 128 -3.97 12.32 -2.15
C ARG A 128 -4.15 13.50 -1.20
N ASP A 129 -3.61 13.41 0.01
CA ASP A 129 -3.67 14.48 1.02
C ASP A 129 -3.05 15.78 0.51
N LEU A 130 -1.87 15.69 -0.12
CA LEU A 130 -1.19 16.84 -0.71
C LEU A 130 -2.01 17.47 -1.84
N LYS A 131 -2.63 16.64 -2.70
CA LYS A 131 -3.46 17.13 -3.80
C LYS A 131 -4.70 17.87 -3.29
N ILE A 132 -5.38 17.31 -2.28
CA ILE A 132 -6.56 17.93 -1.66
C ILE A 132 -6.19 19.29 -1.04
N ARG A 133 -5.09 19.35 -0.28
CA ARG A 133 -4.61 20.62 0.29
C ARG A 133 -4.31 21.66 -0.80
N ALA A 134 -3.62 21.27 -1.86
CA ALA A 134 -3.31 22.16 -2.97
C ALA A 134 -4.58 22.66 -3.71
N GLU A 135 -5.64 21.85 -3.78
CA GLU A 135 -6.92 22.23 -4.38
C GLU A 135 -7.67 23.25 -3.50
N VAL A 136 -7.77 22.98 -2.19
CA VAL A 136 -8.36 23.92 -1.22
C VAL A 136 -7.62 25.25 -1.20
N GLU A 137 -6.28 25.24 -1.26
CA GLU A 137 -5.49 26.47 -1.35
C GLU A 137 -5.76 27.25 -2.64
N ARG A 138 -6.02 26.57 -3.76
CA ARG A 138 -6.36 27.25 -5.03
C ARG A 138 -7.75 27.87 -4.96
N GLU A 139 -8.73 27.15 -4.42
CA GLU A 139 -10.11 27.65 -4.26
C GLU A 139 -10.15 28.85 -3.32
N THR A 140 -9.47 28.77 -2.17
CA THR A 140 -9.38 29.89 -1.22
C THR A 140 -8.70 31.11 -1.82
N ARG A 141 -7.61 30.94 -2.59
CA ARG A 141 -6.97 32.05 -3.33
C ARG A 141 -7.90 32.63 -4.41
N ALA A 142 -8.62 31.79 -5.14
CA ALA A 142 -9.58 32.22 -6.16
C ALA A 142 -10.75 33.02 -5.55
N ALA A 143 -11.30 32.56 -4.43
CA ALA A 143 -12.34 33.29 -3.69
C ALA A 143 -11.84 34.63 -3.12
N GLN A 144 -10.56 34.72 -2.75
CA GLN A 144 -9.95 35.95 -2.25
C GLN A 144 -9.54 36.93 -3.37
N SER A 145 -9.60 36.53 -4.64
CA SER A 145 -9.20 37.35 -5.77
C SER A 145 -10.10 38.60 -5.94
N PRO A 146 -9.56 39.76 -6.35
CA PRO A 146 -10.30 41.02 -6.42
C PRO A 146 -11.53 40.99 -7.34
N GLU A 147 -11.54 40.12 -8.36
CA GLU A 147 -12.66 39.96 -9.28
C GLU A 147 -13.90 39.37 -8.61
N HIS A 148 -13.75 38.38 -7.72
CA HIS A 148 -14.89 37.80 -6.99
C HIS A 148 -15.48 38.82 -6.02
N ARG A 149 -14.64 39.59 -5.30
CA ARG A 149 -15.11 40.68 -4.42
C ARG A 149 -15.89 41.77 -5.18
N ARG A 150 -15.55 42.04 -6.45
CA ARG A 150 -16.28 43.00 -7.30
C ARG A 150 -17.63 42.46 -7.78
N GLY A 151 -17.72 41.15 -8.04
CA GLY A 151 -18.97 40.46 -8.38
C GLY A 151 -19.96 40.50 -7.22
N ASP A 152 -19.53 40.05 -6.05
CA ASP A 152 -20.35 40.01 -4.83
C ASP A 152 -20.78 41.41 -4.38
N ALA A 153 -19.89 42.40 -4.48
CA ALA A 153 -20.24 43.80 -4.17
C ALA A 153 -21.28 44.37 -5.15
N ARG A 154 -21.25 43.99 -6.43
CA ARG A 154 -22.26 44.41 -7.42
C ARG A 154 -23.62 43.77 -7.13
N GLU A 155 -23.65 42.48 -6.82
CA GLU A 155 -24.90 41.76 -6.49
C GLU A 155 -25.52 42.27 -5.19
N ALA A 156 -24.70 42.55 -4.17
CA ALA A 156 -25.15 43.19 -2.93
C ALA A 156 -25.71 44.61 -3.19
N PHE A 157 -25.09 45.39 -4.07
CA PHE A 157 -25.60 46.72 -4.44
C PHE A 157 -26.95 46.64 -5.17
N GLN A 158 -27.10 45.71 -6.12
CA GLN A 158 -28.34 45.53 -6.88
C GLN A 158 -29.50 45.06 -5.99
N THR A 159 -29.26 44.10 -5.10
CA THR A 159 -30.27 43.63 -4.14
C THR A 159 -30.70 44.72 -3.17
N THR A 160 -29.77 45.58 -2.74
CA THR A 160 -30.08 46.73 -1.88
C THR A 160 -30.92 47.78 -2.61
N GLN A 161 -30.60 48.10 -3.88
CA GLN A 161 -31.40 49.02 -4.69
C GLN A 161 -32.82 48.49 -4.98
N MET A 162 -32.97 47.19 -5.23
CA MET A 162 -34.27 46.54 -5.43
C MET A 162 -35.14 46.60 -4.16
N ARG A 163 -34.55 46.44 -2.97
CA ARG A 163 -35.27 46.60 -1.69
C ARG A 163 -35.73 48.02 -1.45
N ILE A 164 -34.88 49.01 -1.72
CA ILE A 164 -35.20 50.44 -1.54
C ILE A 164 -36.32 50.87 -2.51
N THR A 165 -36.31 50.40 -3.74
CA THR A 165 -37.34 50.74 -4.74
C THR A 165 -38.68 50.07 -4.47
N GLN A 166 -38.71 48.88 -3.87
CA GLN A 166 -39.95 48.23 -3.42
C GLN A 166 -40.54 48.88 -2.15
N SER A 167 -39.70 49.39 -1.24
CA SER A 167 -40.15 50.10 -0.03
C SER A 167 -40.77 51.47 -0.33
N ARG A 168 -40.48 52.09 -1.48
CA ARG A 168 -41.04 53.40 -1.89
C ARG A 168 -42.39 53.31 -2.62
N LYS A 169 -42.88 52.09 -2.90
CA LYS A 169 -44.15 51.85 -3.61
C LYS A 169 -45.30 51.39 -2.69
N ARG A 170 -45.07 51.36 -1.37
CA ARG A 170 -46.10 51.22 -0.34
C ARG A 170 -46.31 52.55 0.35
#